data_AF-A0A6G0AFB7-F1
#
_entry.id   AF-A0A6G0AFB7-F1
#
_cell.length_a   1.000
_cell.length_b   1.000
_cell.length_c   1.000
_cell.angle_alpha   90.00
_cell.angle_beta   90.00
_cell.angle_gamma   90.00
#
_symmetry.space_group_name_H-M   'P 1'
#
loop_
_entity.id
_entity.type
_entity.pdbx_description
1 polymer ?
#
loop_
_entity_poly.entity_id
_entity_poly.type
_entity_poly.pdbx_seq_one_letter_code
_entity_poly.pdbx_strand_id
1 'polypeptide(L)'
;EAELSQQQDKRKRWFKEKLYTHIPLFFRPFLYFIYRYIFKLGFLDGIPGLIWHFLQGFWYRFLVDAKIYDIERRAKKENKSIPEVIRENYGIEV
;
A
#
# COMPACT_ATOMS: atom_id res chain seq x y z
N GLU A 1 -4.55 -6.71 34.98
CA GLU A 1 -5.03 -7.07 33.62
C GLU A 1 -5.28 -5.87 32.71
N ALA A 2 -5.93 -4.79 33.19
CA ALA A 2 -6.18 -3.58 32.39
C ALA A 2 -4.91 -2.87 31.89
N GLU A 3 -3.83 -2.83 32.68
CA GLU A 3 -2.56 -2.18 32.29
C GLU A 3 -1.81 -2.91 31.16
N LEU A 4 -1.89 -4.25 31.13
CA LEU A 4 -1.28 -5.06 30.09
C LEU A 4 -1.98 -4.85 28.74
N SER A 5 -3.31 -4.73 28.76
CA SER A 5 -4.14 -4.40 27.59
C SER A 5 -3.82 -3.00 27.03
N GLN A 6 -3.73 -2.00 27.91
CA GLN A 6 -3.38 -0.61 27.55
C GLN A 6 -1.98 -0.48 26.93
N GLN A 7 -0.99 -1.25 27.42
CA GLN A 7 0.35 -1.30 26.82
C GLN A 7 0.35 -1.96 25.43
N GLN A 8 -0.46 -3.01 25.22
CA GLN A 8 -0.58 -3.67 23.92
C GLN A 8 -1.25 -2.76 22.87
N ASP A 9 -2.26 -1.99 23.25
CA ASP A 9 -2.94 -1.05 22.35
C ASP A 9 -2.04 0.13 21.96
N LYS A 10 -1.27 0.69 22.89
CA LYS A 10 -0.29 1.74 22.59
C LYS A 10 0.81 1.26 21.64
N ARG A 11 1.31 0.04 21.83
CA ARG A 11 2.29 -0.58 20.92
C ARG A 11 1.75 -0.82 19.52
N LYS A 12 0.52 -1.34 19.38
CA LYS A 12 -0.14 -1.51 18.08
C LYS A 12 -0.33 -0.17 17.35
N ARG A 13 -0.66 0.90 18.10
CA ARG A 13 -0.86 2.24 17.56
C ARG A 13 0.46 2.86 17.10
N TRP A 14 1.52 2.73 17.87
CA TRP A 14 2.86 3.19 17.49
C TRP A 14 3.41 2.45 16.25
N PHE A 15 3.19 1.13 16.14
CA PHE A 15 3.59 0.37 14.96
C PHE A 15 2.81 0.81 13.71
N LYS A 16 1.51 1.11 13.84
CA LYS A 16 0.72 1.69 12.75
C LYS A 16 1.18 3.11 12.38
N GLU A 17 1.44 3.98 13.36
CA GLU A 17 1.78 5.37 13.05
C GLU A 17 3.22 5.54 12.56
N LYS A 18 4.16 4.74 13.03
CA LYS A 18 5.58 4.89 12.67
C LYS A 18 6.01 4.02 11.50
N LEU A 19 5.50 2.79 11.41
CA LEU A 19 5.85 1.89 10.31
C LEU A 19 4.93 2.13 9.11
N TYR A 20 3.60 2.19 9.31
CA TYR A 20 2.66 2.28 8.19
C TYR A 20 2.81 3.60 7.40
N THR A 21 3.06 4.71 8.09
CA THR A 21 3.22 6.04 7.49
C THR A 21 4.56 6.24 6.77
N HIS A 22 5.59 5.42 7.09
CA HIS A 22 6.90 5.45 6.44
C HIS A 22 7.11 4.34 5.41
N ILE A 23 6.20 3.37 5.31
CA ILE A 23 6.30 2.37 4.25
C ILE A 23 6.17 3.11 2.91
N PRO A 24 7.22 3.06 2.06
CA PRO A 24 7.17 3.73 0.76
C PRO A 24 6.02 3.15 -0.07
N LEU A 25 5.47 3.99 -0.96
CA LEU A 25 4.61 3.54 -2.04
C LEU A 25 5.20 2.26 -2.67
N PHE A 26 4.35 1.31 -3.05
CA PHE A 26 4.71 -0.01 -3.60
C PHE A 26 5.17 -1.07 -2.59
N PHE A 27 5.68 -0.72 -1.40
CA PHE A 27 6.08 -1.74 -0.43
C PHE A 27 4.88 -2.45 0.21
N ARG A 28 3.73 -1.75 0.34
CA ARG A 28 2.50 -2.31 0.93
C ARG A 28 1.95 -3.48 0.10
N PRO A 29 1.70 -3.34 -1.22
CA PRO A 29 1.30 -4.47 -2.05
C PRO A 29 2.35 -5.58 -2.08
N PHE A 30 3.62 -5.23 -2.08
CA PHE A 30 4.72 -6.19 -2.14
C PHE A 30 4.81 -7.08 -0.89
N LEU A 31 4.79 -6.48 0.31
CA LEU A 31 4.75 -7.21 1.58
C LEU A 31 3.50 -8.11 1.68
N TYR A 32 2.35 -7.60 1.23
CA TYR A 32 1.11 -8.38 1.23
C TYR A 32 1.20 -9.59 0.30
N PHE A 33 1.78 -9.42 -0.88
CA PHE A 33 2.00 -10.49 -1.84
C PHE A 33 3.00 -11.52 -1.33
N ILE A 34 4.14 -11.11 -0.77
CA ILE A 34 5.12 -12.01 -0.15
C ILE A 34 4.49 -12.81 0.97
N TYR A 35 3.73 -12.15 1.85
CA TYR A 35 3.02 -12.82 2.93
C TYR A 35 2.07 -13.90 2.38
N ARG A 36 1.25 -13.56 1.38
CA ARG A 36 0.27 -14.48 0.82
C ARG A 36 0.91 -15.61 0.01
N TYR A 37 1.96 -15.34 -0.75
CA TYR A 37 2.59 -16.29 -1.66
C TYR A 37 3.57 -17.23 -0.92
N ILE A 38 4.39 -16.72 -0.01
CA ILE A 38 5.40 -17.52 0.71
C ILE A 38 4.81 -18.12 1.99
N PHE A 39 4.22 -17.32 2.86
CA PHE A 39 3.79 -17.80 4.19
C PHE A 39 2.49 -18.60 4.16
N LYS A 40 1.62 -18.37 3.17
CA LYS A 40 0.42 -19.22 2.96
C LYS A 40 0.66 -20.37 1.98
N LEU A 41 1.93 -20.67 1.68
CA LEU A 41 2.34 -21.79 0.81
C LEU A 41 1.75 -21.73 -0.61
N GLY A 42 1.42 -20.54 -1.12
CA GLY A 42 0.91 -20.35 -2.48
C GLY A 42 1.92 -20.72 -3.58
N PHE A 43 3.19 -20.90 -3.22
CA PHE A 43 4.22 -21.41 -4.12
C PHE A 43 4.07 -22.92 -4.43
N LEU A 44 3.30 -23.68 -3.64
CA LEU A 44 3.07 -25.11 -3.87
C LEU A 44 2.36 -25.37 -5.20
N ASP A 45 1.52 -24.42 -5.64
CA ASP A 45 0.79 -24.46 -6.91
C ASP A 45 1.66 -24.01 -8.10
N GLY A 46 2.95 -23.68 -7.89
CA GLY A 46 3.89 -23.31 -8.95
C GLY A 46 3.52 -22.03 -9.71
N ILE A 47 3.62 -22.08 -11.05
CA ILE A 47 3.34 -20.94 -11.94
C ILE A 47 1.85 -20.52 -11.90
N PRO A 48 0.86 -21.43 -11.94
CA PRO A 48 -0.55 -21.07 -11.76
C PRO A 48 -0.84 -20.34 -10.45
N GLY A 49 -0.27 -20.80 -9.33
CA GLY A 49 -0.40 -20.14 -8.03
C GLY A 49 0.19 -18.74 -8.01
N LEU A 50 1.35 -18.55 -8.64
CA LEU A 50 1.98 -17.24 -8.81
C LEU A 50 1.05 -16.27 -9.54
N ILE A 51 0.53 -16.69 -10.69
CA ILE A 51 -0.37 -15.90 -11.53
C ILE A 51 -1.63 -15.52 -10.73
N TRP A 52 -2.24 -16.48 -10.04
CA TRP A 52 -3.44 -16.25 -9.24
C TRP A 52 -3.18 -15.23 -8.13
N HIS A 53 -2.15 -15.43 -7.29
CA HIS A 53 -1.85 -14.53 -6.19
C HIS A 53 -1.44 -13.12 -6.67
N PHE A 54 -0.79 -13.03 -7.82
CA PHE A 54 -0.39 -11.77 -8.41
C PHE A 54 -1.60 -10.97 -8.90
N LEU A 55 -2.48 -11.59 -9.69
CA LEU A 55 -3.68 -10.94 -10.23
C LEU A 55 -4.76 -10.71 -9.17
N GLN A 56 -4.94 -11.65 -8.25
CA GLN A 56 -5.99 -11.60 -7.23
C GLN A 56 -5.77 -10.44 -6.24
N GLY A 57 -4.52 -10.07 -5.97
CA GLY A 57 -4.24 -9.14 -4.87
C GLY A 57 -3.09 -8.16 -5.07
N PHE A 58 -2.12 -8.42 -5.94
CA PHE A 58 -0.97 -7.54 -6.10
C PHE A 58 -1.22 -6.47 -7.17
N TRP A 59 -1.70 -6.88 -8.35
CA TRP A 59 -1.94 -6.03 -9.52
C TRP A 59 -2.66 -4.71 -9.19
N TYR A 60 -3.84 -4.79 -8.56
CA TYR A 60 -4.68 -3.61 -8.35
C TYR A 60 -4.04 -2.62 -7.37
N ARG A 61 -3.48 -3.11 -6.26
CA ARG A 61 -2.82 -2.24 -5.27
C ARG A 61 -1.54 -1.63 -5.83
N PHE A 62 -0.80 -2.37 -6.66
CA PHE A 62 0.36 -1.82 -7.35
C PHE A 62 -0.05 -0.70 -8.33
N LEU A 63 -1.13 -0.89 -9.09
CA LEU A 63 -1.65 0.12 -10.02
C LEU A 63 -2.13 1.38 -9.28
N VAL A 64 -2.83 1.22 -8.15
CA VAL A 64 -3.26 2.34 -7.30
C VAL A 64 -2.06 3.10 -6.76
N ASP A 65 -1.06 2.41 -6.21
CA ASP A 65 0.17 3.04 -5.72
C ASP A 65 0.92 3.77 -6.86
N ALA A 66 0.91 3.21 -8.08
CA ALA A 66 1.51 3.85 -9.26
C ALA A 66 0.80 5.17 -9.63
N LYS A 67 -0.52 5.19 -9.55
CA LYS A 67 -1.33 6.40 -9.76
C LYS A 67 -1.02 7.47 -8.71
N ILE A 68 -0.96 7.08 -7.43
CA ILE A 68 -0.63 8.00 -6.33
C ILE A 68 0.77 8.57 -6.54
N TYR A 69 1.75 7.72 -6.86
CA TYR A 69 3.11 8.15 -7.15
C TYR A 69 3.19 9.16 -8.31
N ASP A 70 2.46 8.92 -9.40
CA ASP A 70 2.44 9.87 -10.53
C ASP A 70 1.82 11.22 -10.14
N ILE A 71 0.74 11.21 -9.36
CA ILE A 71 0.09 12.43 -8.85
C ILE A 71 1.04 13.20 -7.91
N GLU A 72 1.65 12.53 -6.94
CA GLU A 72 2.61 13.15 -6.01
C GLU A 72 3.83 13.72 -6.75
N ARG A 73 4.33 12.97 -7.74
CA ARG A 73 5.46 13.41 -8.57
C ARG A 73 5.13 14.65 -9.38
N ARG A 74 3.92 14.73 -9.96
CA ARG A 74 3.44 15.93 -10.69
C ARG A 74 3.23 17.12 -9.77
N ALA A 75 2.59 16.91 -8.62
CA ALA A 75 2.41 17.94 -7.60
C ALA A 75 3.75 18.55 -7.17
N LYS A 76 4.75 17.71 -6.92
CA LYS A 76 6.10 18.16 -6.59
C LYS A 76 6.82 18.87 -7.75
N LYS A 77 6.63 18.41 -8.99
CA LYS A 77 7.27 19.00 -10.19
C LYS A 77 6.70 20.38 -10.52
N GLU A 78 5.39 20.54 -10.40
CA GLU A 78 4.67 21.78 -10.75
C GLU A 78 4.49 22.71 -9.55
N ASN A 79 4.90 22.28 -8.36
CA ASN A 79 4.70 22.97 -7.08
C ASN A 79 3.23 23.33 -6.82
N LYS A 80 2.33 22.43 -7.21
CA LYS A 80 0.87 22.54 -7.08
C LYS A 80 0.37 21.62 -5.98
N SER A 81 -0.81 21.93 -5.43
CA SER A 81 -1.46 21.04 -4.48
C SER A 81 -1.98 19.76 -5.16
N ILE A 82 -2.08 18.65 -4.43
CA ILE A 82 -2.63 17.38 -4.95
C ILE A 82 -4.05 17.56 -5.54
N PRO A 83 -4.99 18.30 -4.89
CA PRO A 83 -6.31 18.55 -5.46
C PRO A 83 -6.27 19.28 -6.81
N GLU A 84 -5.36 20.26 -6.97
CA GLU A 84 -5.18 20.98 -8.24
C GLU A 84 -4.70 20.04 -9.36
N VAL A 85 -3.70 19.20 -9.07
CA VAL A 85 -3.18 18.23 -10.04
C VAL A 85 -4.26 17.23 -10.46
N ILE A 86 -5.11 16.79 -9.53
CA ILE A 86 -6.21 15.87 -9.83
C ILE A 86 -7.27 16.55 -10.70
N ARG A 87 -7.64 17.80 -10.35
CA ARG A 87 -8.59 18.60 -11.14
C ARG A 87 -8.10 18.80 -12.57
N GLU A 88 -6.83 19.16 -12.76
CA GLU A 88 -6.25 19.43 -14.08
C GLU A 88 -6.06 18.16 -14.93
N ASN A 89 -5.55 17.06 -14.36
CA ASN A 89 -5.18 15.87 -15.14
C ASN A 89 -6.34 14.89 -15.32
N TYR A 90 -7.29 14.86 -14.38
CA TYR A 90 -8.38 13.89 -14.38
C TYR A 90 -9.76 14.53 -14.47
N GLY A 91 -9.89 15.85 -14.32
CA GLY A 91 -11.19 16.53 -14.35
C GLY A 91 -12.10 16.18 -13.17
N ILE A 92 -11.53 15.65 -12.08
CA ILE A 92 -12.26 15.21 -10.89
C ILE A 92 -12.11 16.28 -9.80
N GLU A 93 -13.23 16.73 -9.22
CA GLU A 93 -13.23 17.58 -8.02
C GLU A 93 -13.16 16.68 -6.77
N VAL A 94 -12.15 16.93 -5.92
CA VAL A 94 -11.81 16.12 -4.73
C VAL A 94 -11.80 16.99 -3.48
#